data_AF-D5EBX2-F1
#
_entry.id   AF-D5EBX2-F1
#
_cell.length_a   1.000
_cell.length_b   1.000
_cell.length_c   1.000
_cell.angle_alpha   90.00
_cell.angle_beta   90.00
_cell.angle_gamma   90.00
#
_symmetry.space_group_name_H-M   'P 1'
#
loop_
_entity.id
_entity.type
_entity.pdbx_description
1 polymer ?
#
loop_
_entity_poly.entity_id
_entity_poly.type
_entity_poly.pdbx_seq_one_letter_code
_entity_poly.pdbx_strand_id
1 'polypeptide(L)'
;MAEDFPFEISPMFEGERIRKNDMYVELSGPKSIGFELVKAAEMDDVVDGKFNMIGPDVQDMEEGGRYPFAMIYKIAGELVEEDLESIVERRNHDFQNYIQGLMHLNQRYDVWVRLSKEAVEKGVTSFESIAQAIMMLFKNELPFIEKVEATYITDKDEIEKLMDEAKAKYKARDDRTRNLHDEDVDTFYGCTLCQSFAPSNVCVITPDRISLCGAINWFDGRAAAKVDPEGPQFAIPKGDVIDDESGEYTGVNETAKSLSSGEYDRIKLHSFFDYPHTSCGCFEVVGFYIPEVDGIGWVDRDFTGAAPNGLPFSTMAGQTGGGKQISGFLGIGINYFRSPKFIQSDGGWERVVWMPKHLKDRVADDIPDDIADKIATEEDVSDLETLRNFLKEKKHPIVNRWEKEEEEEAAEEEETPQQTAPAMQMPASMPMNMPAMPSSGSGGVKVILKNAKVSVDKIIIKNNE
;
A
#
# COMPACT_ATOMS: atom_id res chain seq x y z
N MET A 1 31.98 -5.82 -17.79
CA MET A 1 31.14 -4.76 -17.19
C MET A 1 30.98 -4.96 -15.68
N ALA A 2 30.92 -6.19 -15.15
CA ALA A 2 30.84 -6.44 -13.69
C ALA A 2 32.14 -6.19 -12.90
N GLU A 3 33.20 -5.61 -13.51
CA GLU A 3 34.52 -5.41 -12.86
C GLU A 3 34.81 -3.95 -12.45
N ASP A 4 33.90 -2.99 -12.68
CA ASP A 4 34.20 -1.55 -12.55
C ASP A 4 33.56 -0.83 -11.34
N PHE A 5 32.73 -1.49 -10.53
CA PHE A 5 32.07 -0.87 -9.37
C PHE A 5 32.63 -1.40 -8.03
N PRO A 6 32.70 -0.55 -6.97
CA PRO A 6 33.17 -0.98 -5.64
C PRO A 6 32.12 -1.79 -4.85
N PHE A 7 31.01 -2.17 -5.48
CA PHE A 7 29.89 -2.91 -4.87
C PHE A 7 29.35 -3.96 -5.84
N GLU A 8 28.65 -4.94 -5.28
CA GLU A 8 27.90 -5.91 -6.06
C GLU A 8 26.54 -5.33 -6.47
N ILE A 9 26.09 -5.69 -7.68
CA ILE A 9 24.77 -5.34 -8.21
C ILE A 9 24.01 -6.63 -8.45
N SER A 10 22.88 -6.82 -7.77
CA SER A 10 22.03 -7.98 -7.92
C SER A 10 20.63 -7.74 -7.34
N PRO A 11 19.57 -8.24 -7.99
CA PRO A 11 18.22 -8.28 -7.40
C PRO A 11 18.14 -8.96 -6.02
N MET A 12 19.12 -9.80 -5.66
CA MET A 12 19.13 -10.43 -4.34
C MET A 12 19.27 -9.43 -3.18
N PHE A 13 19.79 -8.23 -3.44
CA PHE A 13 19.97 -7.18 -2.43
C PHE A 13 18.72 -6.32 -2.26
N GLU A 14 17.67 -6.48 -3.08
CA GLU A 14 16.50 -5.60 -3.09
C GLU A 14 15.82 -5.48 -1.71
N GLY A 15 15.81 -6.58 -0.96
CA GLY A 15 15.24 -6.65 0.39
C GLY A 15 16.13 -6.13 1.52
N GLU A 16 17.34 -5.64 1.22
CA GLU A 16 18.27 -5.15 2.23
C GLU A 16 17.67 -3.96 3.01
N ARG A 17 17.89 -3.96 4.33
CA ARG A 17 17.43 -2.91 5.24
C ARG A 17 18.58 -2.45 6.12
N ILE A 18 19.04 -1.22 5.88
CA ILE A 18 20.15 -0.62 6.61
C ILE A 18 19.60 0.05 7.87
N ARG A 19 19.94 -0.49 9.04
CA ARG A 19 19.53 0.07 10.33
C ARG A 19 20.42 1.25 10.72
N LYS A 20 19.95 2.06 11.68
CA LYS A 20 20.67 3.27 12.13
C LYS A 20 22.12 3.00 12.54
N ASN A 21 22.40 1.85 13.17
CA ASN A 21 23.74 1.52 13.64
C ASN A 21 24.71 1.14 12.51
N ASP A 22 24.16 0.69 11.38
CA ASP A 22 24.90 0.15 10.23
C ASP A 22 25.00 1.17 9.09
N MET A 23 24.28 2.29 9.18
CA MET A 23 24.32 3.36 8.18
C MET A 23 25.59 4.21 8.32
N TYR A 24 26.22 4.53 7.19
CA TYR A 24 27.23 5.56 7.09
C TYR A 24 26.57 6.93 6.95
N VAL A 25 25.64 7.10 6.01
CA VAL A 25 24.89 8.34 5.82
C VAL A 25 23.40 8.07 5.63
N GLU A 26 22.58 9.01 6.08
CA GLU A 26 21.15 9.08 5.81
C GLU A 26 20.86 10.27 4.89
N LEU A 27 20.18 10.01 3.78
CA LEU A 27 19.93 10.95 2.71
C LEU A 27 18.42 11.17 2.57
N SER A 28 17.99 12.43 2.57
CA SER A 28 16.56 12.79 2.60
C SER A 28 15.84 12.14 3.81
N GLY A 29 14.68 11.50 3.59
CA GLY A 29 13.89 10.83 4.61
C GLY A 29 13.22 11.76 5.61
N PRO A 30 12.65 11.23 6.70
CA PRO A 30 11.68 11.95 7.55
C PRO A 30 12.26 13.13 8.35
N LYS A 31 13.58 13.35 8.28
CA LYS A 31 14.31 14.36 9.04
C LYS A 31 15.23 15.22 8.18
N SER A 32 15.07 15.15 6.86
CA SER A 32 15.75 15.98 5.87
C SER A 32 14.81 16.23 4.69
N ILE A 33 15.30 16.90 3.66
CA ILE A 33 14.55 17.16 2.43
C ILE A 33 15.21 16.45 1.25
N GLY A 34 14.41 16.10 0.25
CA GLY A 34 14.92 15.47 -0.95
C GLY A 34 13.83 15.15 -1.93
N PHE A 35 14.21 14.79 -3.15
CA PHE A 35 13.28 14.27 -4.14
C PHE A 35 14.00 13.44 -5.21
N GLU A 36 13.26 12.59 -5.90
CA GLU A 36 13.75 11.95 -7.13
C GLU A 36 12.87 12.33 -8.31
N LEU A 37 13.49 12.66 -9.44
CA LEU A 37 12.77 13.15 -10.61
C LEU A 37 13.39 12.64 -11.90
N VAL A 38 12.59 11.97 -12.73
CA VAL A 38 12.95 11.68 -14.11
C VAL A 38 12.33 12.73 -15.04
N LYS A 39 13.12 13.20 -16.01
CA LYS A 39 12.68 14.12 -17.06
C LYS A 39 12.92 13.49 -18.43
N ALA A 40 11.87 13.37 -19.23
CA ALA A 40 12.01 13.12 -20.66
C ALA A 40 12.67 14.34 -21.31
N ALA A 41 13.62 14.12 -22.20
CA ALA A 41 14.37 15.16 -22.88
C ALA A 41 14.66 14.77 -24.34
N GLU A 42 14.93 15.77 -25.16
CA GLU A 42 15.36 15.56 -26.54
C GLU A 42 16.77 14.96 -26.59
N MET A 43 17.05 14.21 -27.66
CA MET A 43 18.34 13.53 -27.83
C MET A 43 19.56 14.47 -27.78
N ASP A 44 19.40 15.72 -28.21
CA ASP A 44 20.49 16.71 -28.22
C ASP A 44 20.71 17.39 -26.87
N ASP A 45 19.75 17.29 -25.95
CA ASP A 45 19.78 17.91 -24.62
C ASP A 45 20.36 16.98 -23.53
N VAL A 46 20.70 15.73 -23.89
CA VAL A 46 21.23 14.70 -23.00
C VAL A 46 22.63 14.29 -23.44
N VAL A 47 23.59 14.39 -22.51
CA VAL A 47 24.94 13.84 -22.70
C VAL A 47 24.99 12.47 -22.04
N ASP A 48 24.93 11.40 -22.85
CA ASP A 48 24.88 10.02 -22.37
C ASP A 48 26.02 9.69 -21.40
N GLY A 49 25.66 9.11 -20.25
CA GLY A 49 26.58 8.71 -19.18
C GLY A 49 27.11 9.87 -18.33
N LYS A 50 26.66 11.11 -18.55
CA LYS A 50 27.13 12.26 -17.77
C LYS A 50 26.58 12.21 -16.34
N PHE A 51 27.47 12.39 -15.38
CA PHE A 51 27.14 12.60 -13.97
C PHE A 51 27.50 14.02 -13.53
N ASN A 52 26.64 14.64 -12.74
CA ASN A 52 26.92 15.91 -12.07
C ASN A 52 26.60 15.80 -10.58
N MET A 53 27.48 16.33 -9.74
CA MET A 53 27.29 16.42 -8.30
C MET A 53 27.21 17.89 -7.88
N ILE A 54 26.18 18.26 -7.11
CA ILE A 54 26.01 19.61 -6.56
C ILE A 54 25.92 19.51 -5.03
N GLY A 55 26.97 19.95 -4.34
CA GLY A 55 27.10 19.83 -2.89
C GLY A 55 28.11 18.76 -2.47
N PRO A 56 28.21 18.45 -1.17
CA PRO A 56 29.16 17.45 -0.64
C PRO A 56 28.91 16.05 -1.20
N ASP A 57 29.97 15.37 -1.64
CA ASP A 57 29.92 13.96 -2.06
C ASP A 57 30.22 13.03 -0.86
N VAL A 58 30.11 11.71 -1.03
CA VAL A 58 30.24 10.71 0.04
C VAL A 58 31.54 10.87 0.84
N GLN A 59 32.67 11.12 0.18
CA GLN A 59 33.97 11.35 0.85
C GLN A 59 34.03 12.58 1.75
N ASP A 60 33.15 13.56 1.53
CA ASP A 60 33.06 14.80 2.30
C ASP A 60 32.01 14.70 3.42
N MET A 61 31.32 13.56 3.53
CA MET A 61 30.29 13.31 4.54
C MET A 61 30.85 12.67 5.80
N GLU A 62 30.21 12.95 6.93
CA GLU A 62 30.55 12.36 8.22
C GLU A 62 29.73 11.08 8.46
N GLU A 63 30.37 10.06 9.05
CA GLU A 63 29.69 8.84 9.48
C GLU A 63 28.57 9.17 10.50
N GLY A 64 27.39 8.62 10.27
CA GLY A 64 26.17 8.89 11.01
C GLY A 64 25.47 10.20 10.62
N GLY A 65 26.02 10.94 9.64
CA GLY A 65 25.49 12.21 9.18
C GLY A 65 24.17 12.08 8.44
N ARG A 66 23.40 13.18 8.41
CA ARG A 66 22.16 13.31 7.66
C ARG A 66 22.27 14.47 6.67
N TYR A 67 21.99 14.20 5.41
CA TYR A 67 22.13 15.19 4.32
C TYR A 67 20.83 15.28 3.52
N PRO A 68 20.51 16.44 2.93
CA PRO A 68 19.46 16.51 1.94
C PRO A 68 19.93 15.79 0.68
N PHE A 69 19.00 15.29 -0.13
CA PHE A 69 19.37 14.51 -1.30
C PHE A 69 18.33 14.57 -2.41
N ALA A 70 18.74 15.00 -3.60
CA ALA A 70 17.92 14.89 -4.79
C ALA A 70 18.63 14.11 -5.90
N MET A 71 17.86 13.29 -6.61
CA MET A 71 18.31 12.51 -7.76
C MET A 71 17.51 12.95 -8.98
N ILE A 72 18.17 13.54 -9.97
CA ILE A 72 17.53 13.95 -11.22
C ILE A 72 18.14 13.15 -12.35
N TYR A 73 17.31 12.45 -13.11
CA TYR A 73 17.74 11.80 -14.34
C TYR A 73 17.06 12.45 -15.52
N LYS A 74 17.83 12.77 -16.57
CA LYS A 74 17.26 13.07 -17.88
C LYS A 74 17.45 11.86 -18.77
N ILE A 75 16.39 11.47 -19.45
CA ILE A 75 16.37 10.32 -20.35
C ILE A 75 15.95 10.77 -21.74
N ALA A 76 16.54 10.17 -22.77
CA ALA A 76 16.18 10.42 -24.16
C ALA A 76 16.27 9.12 -24.98
N GLY A 77 15.42 9.01 -25.98
CA GLY A 77 15.33 7.90 -26.91
C GLY A 77 14.11 8.06 -27.81
N GLU A 78 14.07 7.35 -28.95
CA GLU A 78 12.99 7.50 -29.93
C GLU A 78 11.59 7.24 -29.34
N LEU A 79 11.50 6.34 -28.36
CA LEU A 79 10.25 5.94 -27.70
C LEU A 79 10.03 6.63 -26.34
N VAL A 80 10.91 7.55 -25.94
CA VAL A 80 10.80 8.25 -24.65
C VAL A 80 9.73 9.35 -24.74
N GLU A 81 8.67 9.22 -23.95
CA GLU A 81 7.60 10.20 -23.81
C GLU A 81 7.46 10.64 -22.33
N GLU A 82 6.84 11.79 -22.06
CA GLU A 82 6.62 12.28 -20.68
C GLU A 82 5.85 11.26 -19.80
N ASP A 83 4.96 10.46 -20.40
CA ASP A 83 4.18 9.41 -19.70
C ASP A 83 5.07 8.28 -19.15
N LEU A 84 6.32 8.15 -19.65
CA LEU A 84 7.28 7.17 -19.14
C LEU A 84 8.11 7.71 -17.96
N GLU A 85 8.06 9.02 -17.68
CA GLU A 85 8.85 9.60 -16.58
C GLU A 85 8.56 8.88 -15.26
N SER A 86 7.29 8.70 -14.89
CA SER A 86 6.89 8.02 -13.64
C SER A 86 7.33 6.55 -13.59
N ILE A 87 7.33 5.87 -14.73
CA ILE A 87 7.72 4.46 -14.83
C ILE A 87 9.21 4.31 -14.61
N VAL A 88 10.01 5.12 -15.29
CA VAL A 88 11.48 5.12 -15.12
C VAL A 88 11.85 5.59 -13.71
N GLU A 89 11.16 6.61 -13.20
CA GLU A 89 11.34 7.11 -11.82
C GLU A 89 11.04 5.99 -10.81
N ARG A 90 9.99 5.19 -11.04
CA ARG A 90 9.70 4.05 -10.19
C ARG A 90 10.77 2.95 -10.27
N ARG A 91 11.40 2.74 -11.43
CA ARG A 91 12.50 1.77 -11.58
C ARG A 91 13.77 2.20 -10.86
N ASN A 92 13.95 3.51 -10.58
CA ASN A 92 15.03 3.99 -9.72
C ASN A 92 15.01 3.31 -8.34
N HIS A 93 13.82 3.09 -7.76
CA HIS A 93 13.69 2.37 -6.49
C HIS A 93 14.34 0.98 -6.54
N ASP A 94 14.03 0.18 -7.56
CA ASP A 94 14.55 -1.20 -7.65
C ASP A 94 16.05 -1.18 -7.90
N PHE A 95 16.51 -0.36 -8.86
CA PHE A 95 17.91 -0.30 -9.25
C PHE A 95 18.82 0.19 -8.13
N GLN A 96 18.35 1.12 -7.31
CA GLN A 96 19.08 1.55 -6.11
C GLN A 96 19.18 0.40 -5.10
N ASN A 97 18.09 -0.34 -4.87
CA ASN A 97 18.11 -1.48 -3.95
C ASN A 97 18.81 -2.72 -4.53
N TYR A 98 19.17 -2.75 -5.82
CA TYR A 98 20.02 -3.80 -6.38
C TYR A 98 21.49 -3.63 -6.00
N ILE A 99 21.89 -2.45 -5.51
CA ILE A 99 23.27 -2.17 -5.08
C ILE A 99 23.44 -2.65 -3.63
N GLN A 100 24.39 -3.57 -3.40
CA GLN A 100 24.71 -4.05 -2.06
C GLN A 100 25.11 -2.88 -1.13
N GLY A 101 24.48 -2.79 0.04
CA GLY A 101 24.77 -1.73 1.02
C GLY A 101 24.14 -0.39 0.70
N LEU A 102 23.19 -0.33 -0.25
CA LEU A 102 22.36 0.84 -0.53
C LEU A 102 20.90 0.47 -0.29
N MET A 103 20.18 1.33 0.45
CA MET A 103 18.76 1.17 0.71
C MET A 103 18.04 2.40 0.19
N HIS A 104 17.07 2.22 -0.69
CA HIS A 104 16.15 3.25 -1.17
C HIS A 104 14.72 2.88 -0.76
N LEU A 105 13.99 3.85 -0.22
CA LEU A 105 12.58 3.72 0.11
C LEU A 105 11.80 4.89 -0.47
N ASN A 106 10.50 4.64 -0.67
CA ASN A 106 9.49 5.61 -1.06
C ASN A 106 9.61 6.02 -2.52
N GLN A 107 9.26 7.27 -2.80
CA GLN A 107 9.11 7.84 -4.13
C GLN A 107 9.05 9.37 -4.05
N ARG A 108 9.29 10.04 -5.19
CA ARG A 108 9.13 11.50 -5.35
C ARG A 108 9.85 12.28 -4.26
N TYR A 109 9.18 13.23 -3.59
CA TYR A 109 9.74 14.08 -2.53
C TYR A 109 9.77 13.43 -1.14
N ASP A 110 9.23 12.21 -1.00
CA ASP A 110 9.27 11.44 0.25
C ASP A 110 10.43 10.41 0.23
N VAL A 111 11.30 10.45 -0.78
CA VAL A 111 12.43 9.52 -0.95
C VAL A 111 13.32 9.45 0.29
N TRP A 112 13.75 8.24 0.65
CA TRP A 112 14.63 8.01 1.79
C TRP A 112 15.72 7.02 1.43
N VAL A 113 16.97 7.47 1.45
CA VAL A 113 18.13 6.64 1.08
C VAL A 113 19.07 6.49 2.27
N ARG A 114 19.66 5.30 2.43
CA ARG A 114 20.79 5.05 3.35
C ARG A 114 21.90 4.34 2.60
N LEU A 115 23.13 4.73 2.88
CA LEU A 115 24.35 4.02 2.46
C LEU A 115 24.96 3.36 3.71
N SER A 116 25.38 2.10 3.60
CA SER A 116 25.94 1.35 4.73
C SER A 116 27.41 1.68 4.98
N LYS A 117 27.88 1.43 6.21
CA LYS A 117 29.31 1.52 6.55
C LYS A 117 30.14 0.52 5.75
N GLU A 118 29.61 -0.68 5.56
CA GLU A 118 30.26 -1.74 4.78
C GLU A 118 30.48 -1.32 3.32
N ALA A 119 29.53 -0.62 2.69
CA ALA A 119 29.68 -0.12 1.32
C ALA A 119 30.84 0.88 1.22
N VAL A 120 30.97 1.79 2.19
CA VAL A 120 32.08 2.76 2.24
C VAL A 120 33.42 2.04 2.51
N GLU A 121 33.45 1.07 3.42
CA GLU A 121 34.65 0.24 3.68
C GLU A 121 35.10 -0.54 2.44
N LYS A 122 34.17 -0.97 1.59
CA LYS A 122 34.44 -1.64 0.30
C LYS A 122 34.88 -0.69 -0.82
N GLY A 123 34.84 0.63 -0.59
CA GLY A 123 35.39 1.63 -1.51
C GLY A 123 34.36 2.56 -2.16
N VAL A 124 33.11 2.60 -1.67
CA VAL A 124 32.16 3.64 -2.10
C VAL A 124 32.55 4.98 -1.49
N THR A 125 33.28 5.79 -2.25
CA THR A 125 33.73 7.14 -1.84
C THR A 125 33.04 8.27 -2.60
N SER A 126 32.24 7.95 -3.62
CA SER A 126 31.51 8.94 -4.42
C SER A 126 30.19 8.36 -4.93
N PHE A 127 29.16 9.22 -4.99
CA PHE A 127 27.90 8.91 -5.64
C PHE A 127 28.01 8.66 -7.15
N GLU A 128 29.10 9.09 -7.79
CA GLU A 128 29.30 8.87 -9.22
C GLU A 128 29.23 7.38 -9.56
N SER A 129 29.89 6.53 -8.77
CA SER A 129 29.88 5.08 -8.97
C SER A 129 28.45 4.51 -8.91
N ILE A 130 27.64 4.98 -7.96
CA ILE A 130 26.23 4.62 -7.82
C ILE A 130 25.45 5.11 -9.03
N ALA A 131 25.54 6.39 -9.39
CA ALA A 131 24.81 6.97 -10.51
C ALA A 131 25.14 6.26 -11.84
N GLN A 132 26.41 5.92 -12.07
CA GLN A 132 26.83 5.16 -13.26
C GLN A 132 26.22 3.75 -13.28
N ALA A 133 26.17 3.06 -12.14
CA ALA A 133 25.50 1.77 -12.03
C ALA A 133 23.99 1.88 -12.32
N ILE A 134 23.31 2.90 -11.80
CA ILE A 134 21.88 3.13 -12.05
C ILE A 134 21.62 3.48 -13.52
N MET A 135 22.42 4.37 -14.11
CA MET A 135 22.32 4.71 -15.54
C MET A 135 22.55 3.49 -16.44
N MET A 136 23.50 2.62 -16.09
CA MET A 136 23.69 1.34 -16.78
C MET A 136 22.45 0.44 -16.65
N LEU A 137 21.88 0.31 -15.45
CA LEU A 137 20.66 -0.48 -15.22
C LEU A 137 19.46 0.09 -15.99
N PHE A 138 19.28 1.42 -16.04
CA PHE A 138 18.26 2.04 -16.88
C PHE A 138 18.38 1.60 -18.34
N LYS A 139 19.57 1.69 -18.93
CA LYS A 139 19.76 1.31 -20.35
C LYS A 139 19.61 -0.19 -20.59
N ASN A 140 20.02 -1.03 -19.64
CA ASN A 140 19.96 -2.49 -19.79
C ASN A 140 18.53 -3.01 -19.65
N GLU A 141 17.80 -2.51 -18.66
CA GLU A 141 16.47 -3.01 -18.28
C GLU A 141 15.35 -2.27 -19.01
N LEU A 142 15.60 -1.04 -19.47
CA LEU A 142 14.65 -0.20 -20.20
C LEU A 142 15.30 0.21 -21.53
N PRO A 143 15.40 -0.71 -22.51
CA PRO A 143 16.21 -0.52 -23.73
C PRO A 143 15.70 0.59 -24.66
N PHE A 144 14.51 1.13 -24.40
CA PHE A 144 13.98 2.32 -25.06
C PHE A 144 14.70 3.62 -24.63
N ILE A 145 15.49 3.59 -23.55
CA ILE A 145 16.34 4.69 -23.11
C ILE A 145 17.70 4.59 -23.84
N GLU A 146 17.92 5.47 -24.81
CA GLU A 146 19.17 5.51 -25.59
C GLU A 146 20.26 6.33 -24.90
N LYS A 147 19.86 7.45 -24.28
CA LYS A 147 20.75 8.32 -23.52
C LYS A 147 20.18 8.60 -22.14
N VAL A 148 21.06 8.64 -21.15
CA VAL A 148 20.72 9.07 -19.80
C VAL A 148 21.85 9.92 -19.21
N GLU A 149 21.48 10.97 -18.49
CA GLU A 149 22.40 11.71 -17.61
C GLU A 149 21.80 11.83 -16.21
N ALA A 150 22.66 11.88 -15.19
CA ALA A 150 22.28 12.00 -13.80
C ALA A 150 22.83 13.29 -13.18
N THR A 151 22.04 13.91 -12.33
CA THR A 151 22.46 15.02 -11.46
C THR A 151 22.01 14.71 -10.04
N TYR A 152 22.97 14.53 -9.15
CA TYR A 152 22.72 14.35 -7.72
C TYR A 152 23.04 15.64 -6.98
N ILE A 153 22.19 15.96 -6.01
CA ILE A 153 22.26 17.22 -5.26
C ILE A 153 22.21 16.88 -3.78
N THR A 154 23.18 17.38 -3.02
CA THR A 154 23.24 17.33 -1.55
C THR A 154 23.39 18.72 -0.94
N ASP A 155 23.45 19.76 -1.78
CA ASP A 155 23.30 21.15 -1.37
C ASP A 155 21.84 21.45 -1.03
N LYS A 156 21.61 21.95 0.19
CA LYS A 156 20.26 22.20 0.70
C LYS A 156 19.55 23.32 -0.07
N ASP A 157 20.25 24.42 -0.32
CA ASP A 157 19.66 25.62 -0.93
C ASP A 157 19.25 25.34 -2.38
N GLU A 158 20.03 24.52 -3.09
CA GLU A 158 19.69 24.09 -4.45
C GLU A 158 18.47 23.17 -4.48
N ILE A 159 18.34 22.24 -3.54
CA ILE A 159 17.14 21.39 -3.43
C ILE A 159 15.90 22.23 -3.14
N GLU A 160 15.99 23.21 -2.24
CA GLU A 160 14.86 24.09 -1.91
C GLU A 160 14.37 24.88 -3.15
N LYS A 161 15.27 25.32 -4.03
CA LYS A 161 14.90 26.01 -5.28
C LYS A 161 14.15 25.10 -6.26
N LEU A 162 14.54 23.83 -6.35
CA LEU A 162 14.00 22.88 -7.31
C LEU A 162 12.76 22.13 -6.80
N MET A 163 12.53 22.14 -5.49
CA MET A 163 11.44 21.41 -4.84
C MET A 163 10.06 21.81 -5.40
N ASP A 164 9.83 23.10 -5.63
CA ASP A 164 8.54 23.58 -6.15
C ASP A 164 8.30 23.11 -7.58
N GLU A 165 9.34 23.07 -8.42
CA GLU A 165 9.26 22.52 -9.79
C GLU A 165 8.96 21.02 -9.75
N ALA A 166 9.65 20.26 -8.89
CA ALA A 166 9.43 18.84 -8.73
C ALA A 166 7.98 18.54 -8.29
N LYS A 167 7.50 19.23 -7.26
CA LYS A 167 6.11 19.12 -6.78
C LYS A 167 5.09 19.48 -7.85
N ALA A 168 5.34 20.51 -8.66
CA ALA A 168 4.46 20.88 -9.75
C ALA A 168 4.38 19.78 -10.82
N LYS A 169 5.51 19.14 -11.17
CA LYS A 169 5.51 17.98 -12.09
C LYS A 169 4.72 16.80 -11.52
N TYR A 170 4.91 16.44 -10.26
CA TYR A 170 4.15 15.35 -9.65
C TYR A 170 2.64 15.65 -9.63
N LYS A 171 2.27 16.88 -9.25
CA LYS A 171 0.88 17.31 -9.28
C LYS A 171 0.28 17.23 -10.69
N ALA A 172 1.01 17.64 -11.72
CA ALA A 172 0.54 17.55 -13.10
C ALA A 172 0.31 16.09 -13.54
N ARG A 173 1.22 15.16 -13.16
CA ARG A 173 1.06 13.72 -13.40
C ARG A 173 -0.19 13.18 -12.69
N ASP A 174 -0.38 13.56 -11.44
CA ASP A 174 -1.52 13.12 -10.65
C ASP A 174 -2.85 13.69 -11.18
N ASP A 175 -2.89 14.96 -11.56
CA ASP A 175 -4.10 15.63 -12.04
C ASP A 175 -4.62 15.07 -13.37
N ARG A 176 -3.73 14.46 -14.17
CA ARG A 176 -4.07 13.91 -15.49
C ARG A 176 -5.12 12.80 -15.46
N THR A 177 -5.18 12.03 -14.38
CA THR A 177 -6.16 10.94 -14.21
C THR A 177 -7.49 11.38 -13.62
N ARG A 178 -7.64 12.64 -13.15
CA ARG A 178 -8.83 13.07 -12.39
C ARG A 178 -10.15 12.99 -13.16
N ASN A 179 -10.12 13.14 -14.48
CA ASN A 179 -11.34 13.18 -15.31
C ASN A 179 -11.52 11.91 -16.16
N LEU A 180 -10.83 10.83 -15.79
CA LEU A 180 -10.97 9.53 -16.42
C LEU A 180 -11.46 8.56 -15.35
N HIS A 181 -12.54 7.85 -15.64
CA HIS A 181 -13.13 6.88 -14.72
C HIS A 181 -13.04 5.46 -15.29
N ASP A 182 -13.23 4.47 -14.44
CA ASP A 182 -13.19 3.05 -14.84
C ASP A 182 -14.20 2.71 -15.94
N GLU A 183 -15.33 3.43 -15.99
CA GLU A 183 -16.38 3.27 -17.01
C GLU A 183 -15.92 3.75 -18.39
N ASP A 184 -14.99 4.72 -18.43
CA ASP A 184 -14.51 5.35 -19.67
C ASP A 184 -13.50 4.48 -20.43
N VAL A 185 -13.01 3.40 -19.81
CA VAL A 185 -11.94 2.55 -20.35
C VAL A 185 -12.38 1.09 -20.45
N ASP A 186 -11.87 0.38 -21.45
CA ASP A 186 -12.06 -1.07 -21.64
C ASP A 186 -10.89 -1.92 -21.13
N THR A 187 -9.83 -1.25 -20.70
CA THR A 187 -8.55 -1.85 -20.34
C THR A 187 -8.01 -1.20 -19.07
N PHE A 188 -7.67 -2.03 -18.10
CA PHE A 188 -6.90 -1.66 -16.93
C PHE A 188 -5.44 -2.08 -17.10
N TYR A 189 -4.59 -1.74 -16.14
CA TYR A 189 -3.19 -2.14 -16.18
C TYR A 189 -2.79 -2.86 -14.90
N GLY A 190 -2.03 -3.94 -15.06
CA GLY A 190 -1.45 -4.67 -13.95
C GLY A 190 -0.02 -4.26 -13.67
N CYS A 191 0.47 -4.58 -12.49
CA CYS A 191 1.89 -4.46 -12.15
C CYS A 191 2.34 -5.61 -11.24
N THR A 192 3.39 -6.33 -11.66
CA THR A 192 4.02 -7.46 -10.95
C THR A 192 5.43 -7.12 -10.44
N LEU A 193 5.87 -5.86 -10.55
CA LEU A 193 7.20 -5.41 -10.17
C LEU A 193 7.59 -5.82 -8.73
N CYS A 194 6.63 -5.81 -7.81
CA CYS A 194 6.85 -6.16 -6.40
C CYS A 194 6.78 -7.66 -6.07
N GLN A 195 6.66 -8.55 -7.08
CA GLN A 195 6.62 -9.99 -6.84
C GLN A 195 7.96 -10.56 -6.36
N SER A 196 9.06 -9.82 -6.48
CA SER A 196 10.36 -10.19 -5.89
C SER A 196 10.30 -10.39 -4.37
N PHE A 197 9.45 -9.64 -3.66
CA PHE A 197 9.27 -9.75 -2.21
C PHE A 197 7.85 -10.16 -1.78
N ALA A 198 6.84 -10.01 -2.64
CA ALA A 198 5.47 -10.48 -2.40
C ALA A 198 4.99 -11.31 -3.60
N PRO A 199 5.37 -12.60 -3.72
CA PRO A 199 5.23 -13.39 -4.94
C PRO A 199 3.81 -13.52 -5.48
N SER A 200 2.79 -13.50 -4.61
CA SER A 200 1.38 -13.58 -5.01
C SER A 200 0.72 -12.21 -5.22
N ASN A 201 1.43 -11.10 -4.98
CA ASN A 201 0.86 -9.77 -5.16
C ASN A 201 0.67 -9.44 -6.64
N VAL A 202 -0.49 -8.88 -6.97
CA VAL A 202 -0.77 -8.29 -8.28
C VAL A 202 -1.40 -6.93 -8.04
N CYS A 203 -0.75 -5.86 -8.50
CA CYS A 203 -1.38 -4.54 -8.52
C CYS A 203 -2.29 -4.42 -9.73
N VAL A 204 -3.52 -3.97 -9.53
CA VAL A 204 -4.47 -3.59 -10.58
C VAL A 204 -4.67 -2.08 -10.48
N ILE A 205 -4.36 -1.40 -11.57
CA ILE A 205 -4.30 0.04 -11.71
C ILE A 205 -5.38 0.46 -12.68
N THR A 206 -6.29 1.28 -12.20
CA THR A 206 -7.43 1.80 -12.96
C THR A 206 -7.42 3.33 -12.91
N PRO A 207 -8.24 4.01 -13.73
CA PRO A 207 -8.38 5.46 -13.61
C PRO A 207 -8.81 5.90 -12.20
N ASP A 208 -9.72 5.17 -11.56
CA ASP A 208 -10.20 5.47 -10.20
C ASP A 208 -9.37 4.80 -9.09
N ARG A 209 -8.34 4.01 -9.39
CA ARG A 209 -7.46 3.37 -8.39
C ARG A 209 -6.00 3.35 -8.83
N ILE A 210 -5.22 4.30 -8.29
CA ILE A 210 -3.77 4.34 -8.44
C ILE A 210 -3.10 3.11 -7.81
N SER A 211 -1.87 2.79 -8.25
CA SER A 211 -1.06 1.77 -7.60
C SER A 211 -0.86 2.07 -6.11
N LEU A 212 -0.74 1.01 -5.31
CA LEU A 212 -0.59 1.15 -3.85
C LEU A 212 0.67 1.94 -3.44
N CYS A 213 1.71 1.97 -4.28
CA CYS A 213 2.91 2.76 -4.03
C CYS A 213 2.77 4.25 -4.37
N GLY A 214 1.64 4.67 -4.94
CA GLY A 214 1.37 6.06 -5.36
C GLY A 214 2.12 6.50 -6.62
N ALA A 215 2.99 5.65 -7.18
CA ALA A 215 3.92 6.04 -8.24
C ALA A 215 3.44 5.73 -9.67
N ILE A 216 2.41 4.89 -9.84
CA ILE A 216 1.96 4.44 -11.17
C ILE A 216 0.45 4.66 -11.28
N ASN A 217 0.07 5.59 -12.14
CA ASN A 217 -1.32 5.82 -12.53
C ASN A 217 -1.69 5.04 -13.81
N TRP A 218 -2.94 5.13 -14.24
CA TRP A 218 -3.43 4.40 -15.42
C TRP A 218 -2.70 4.76 -16.73
N PHE A 219 -2.37 6.04 -16.95
CA PHE A 219 -1.62 6.46 -18.14
C PHE A 219 -0.18 5.95 -18.12
N ASP A 220 0.47 5.94 -16.96
CA ASP A 220 1.80 5.38 -16.77
C ASP A 220 1.80 3.88 -17.13
N GLY A 221 0.81 3.13 -16.59
CA GLY A 221 0.63 1.70 -16.89
C GLY A 221 0.42 1.43 -18.38
N ARG A 222 -0.38 2.27 -19.06
CA ARG A 222 -0.58 2.21 -20.50
C ARG A 222 0.70 2.44 -21.29
N ALA A 223 1.46 3.49 -20.93
CA ALA A 223 2.70 3.81 -21.60
C ALA A 223 3.73 2.69 -21.43
N ALA A 224 3.88 2.17 -20.20
CA ALA A 224 4.78 1.05 -19.90
C ALA A 224 4.42 -0.21 -20.71
N ALA A 225 3.17 -0.66 -20.65
CA ALA A 225 2.74 -1.88 -21.35
C ALA A 225 2.84 -1.77 -22.88
N LYS A 226 2.78 -0.54 -23.43
CA LYS A 226 2.96 -0.28 -24.86
C LYS A 226 4.44 -0.33 -25.27
N VAL A 227 5.31 0.25 -24.45
CA VAL A 227 6.74 0.41 -24.76
C VAL A 227 7.54 -0.85 -24.45
N ASP A 228 7.16 -1.57 -23.39
CA ASP A 228 7.76 -2.84 -22.98
C ASP A 228 6.66 -3.89 -22.68
N PRO A 229 6.15 -4.59 -23.72
CA PRO A 229 5.05 -5.55 -23.57
C PRO A 229 5.39 -6.80 -22.73
N GLU A 230 6.67 -7.11 -22.56
CA GLU A 230 7.16 -8.24 -21.74
C GLU A 230 7.55 -7.77 -20.32
N GLY A 231 7.41 -6.47 -20.05
CA GLY A 231 7.75 -5.84 -18.78
C GLY A 231 6.77 -6.16 -17.66
N PRO A 232 7.03 -5.63 -16.44
CA PRO A 232 6.22 -5.90 -15.26
C PRO A 232 4.86 -5.19 -15.29
N GLN A 233 4.64 -4.23 -16.19
CA GLN A 233 3.35 -3.61 -16.44
C GLN A 233 2.72 -4.18 -17.70
N PHE A 234 1.46 -4.60 -17.59
CA PHE A 234 0.77 -5.30 -18.67
C PHE A 234 -0.70 -4.87 -18.72
N ALA A 235 -1.30 -4.99 -19.90
CA ALA A 235 -2.71 -4.69 -20.09
C ALA A 235 -3.60 -5.79 -19.49
N ILE A 236 -4.68 -5.38 -18.83
CA ILE A 236 -5.74 -6.24 -18.32
C ILE A 236 -7.02 -5.86 -19.06
N PRO A 237 -7.48 -6.67 -20.04
CA PRO A 237 -8.81 -6.48 -20.61
C PRO A 237 -9.85 -6.53 -19.49
N LYS A 238 -10.75 -5.53 -19.42
CA LYS A 238 -11.71 -5.43 -18.31
C LYS A 238 -12.64 -6.64 -18.24
N GLY A 239 -13.11 -7.12 -19.39
CA GLY A 239 -14.08 -8.20 -19.49
C GLY A 239 -15.47 -7.77 -19.01
N ASP A 240 -16.33 -8.75 -18.67
CA ASP A 240 -17.65 -8.52 -18.13
C ASP A 240 -17.58 -7.96 -16.69
N VAL A 241 -18.47 -7.01 -16.39
CA VAL A 241 -18.70 -6.48 -15.04
C VAL A 241 -19.49 -7.49 -14.23
N ILE A 242 -18.95 -7.90 -13.08
CA ILE A 242 -19.60 -8.81 -12.12
C ILE A 242 -20.31 -8.00 -11.05
N ASP A 243 -19.66 -6.95 -10.53
CA ASP A 243 -20.18 -6.06 -9.50
C ASP A 243 -19.63 -4.65 -9.73
N ASP A 244 -20.51 -3.74 -10.12
CA ASP A 244 -20.16 -2.35 -10.46
C ASP A 244 -19.78 -1.53 -9.22
N GLU A 245 -20.45 -1.79 -8.09
CA GLU A 245 -20.23 -1.03 -6.84
C GLU A 245 -18.88 -1.38 -6.22
N SER A 246 -18.55 -2.67 -6.11
CA SER A 246 -17.26 -3.07 -5.56
C SER A 246 -16.12 -3.14 -6.59
N GLY A 247 -16.43 -2.92 -7.88
CA GLY A 247 -15.47 -2.97 -8.98
C GLY A 247 -14.91 -4.37 -9.23
N GLU A 248 -15.80 -5.37 -9.37
CA GLU A 248 -15.43 -6.74 -9.72
C GLU A 248 -15.62 -6.99 -11.22
N TYR A 249 -14.56 -7.48 -11.87
CA TYR A 249 -14.53 -7.71 -13.30
C TYR A 249 -13.93 -9.08 -13.62
N THR A 250 -14.47 -9.76 -14.62
CA THR A 250 -13.99 -11.10 -15.03
C THR A 250 -12.52 -11.09 -15.43
N GLY A 251 -12.07 -10.12 -16.24
CA GLY A 251 -10.68 -10.06 -16.70
C GLY A 251 -9.68 -9.74 -15.58
N VAL A 252 -10.10 -8.96 -14.59
CA VAL A 252 -9.33 -8.72 -13.36
C VAL A 252 -9.17 -10.02 -12.56
N ASN A 253 -10.27 -10.74 -12.34
CA ASN A 253 -10.26 -12.01 -11.60
C ASN A 253 -9.40 -13.08 -12.27
N GLU A 254 -9.51 -13.25 -13.59
CA GLU A 254 -8.70 -14.19 -14.37
C GLU A 254 -7.21 -13.88 -14.27
N THR A 255 -6.86 -12.59 -14.41
CA THR A 255 -5.48 -12.12 -14.32
C THR A 255 -4.91 -12.29 -12.92
N ALA A 256 -5.66 -11.88 -11.91
CA ALA A 256 -5.34 -12.05 -10.49
C ALA A 256 -5.06 -13.52 -10.16
N LYS A 257 -5.93 -14.44 -10.58
CA LYS A 257 -5.75 -15.88 -10.37
C LYS A 257 -4.49 -16.42 -11.02
N SER A 258 -4.23 -16.02 -12.26
CA SER A 258 -3.06 -16.48 -13.02
C SER A 258 -1.76 -16.00 -12.38
N LEU A 259 -1.65 -14.70 -12.10
CA LEU A 259 -0.40 -14.07 -11.67
C LEU A 259 -0.13 -14.20 -10.16
N SER A 260 -1.14 -14.55 -9.36
CA SER A 260 -0.97 -14.91 -7.96
C SER A 260 -0.63 -16.39 -7.73
N SER A 261 -0.44 -17.17 -8.81
CA SER A 261 -0.31 -18.64 -8.74
C SER A 261 -1.50 -19.33 -8.06
N GLY A 262 -2.70 -18.73 -8.14
CA GLY A 262 -3.93 -19.26 -7.56
C GLY A 262 -4.11 -19.02 -6.06
N GLU A 263 -3.32 -18.14 -5.43
CA GLU A 263 -3.49 -17.78 -4.00
C GLU A 263 -4.88 -17.17 -3.74
N TYR A 264 -5.40 -16.40 -4.70
CA TYR A 264 -6.76 -15.86 -4.70
C TYR A 264 -7.27 -15.80 -6.15
N ASP A 265 -8.59 -15.81 -6.32
CA ASP A 265 -9.24 -15.84 -7.63
C ASP A 265 -10.16 -14.66 -7.90
N ARG A 266 -10.31 -13.74 -6.94
CA ARG A 266 -11.19 -12.58 -7.03
C ARG A 266 -10.52 -11.34 -6.47
N ILE A 267 -10.71 -10.19 -7.12
CA ILE A 267 -10.38 -8.88 -6.57
C ILE A 267 -11.58 -7.95 -6.78
N LYS A 268 -12.00 -7.30 -5.70
CA LYS A 268 -12.95 -6.18 -5.73
C LYS A 268 -12.17 -4.87 -5.57
N LEU A 269 -12.08 -4.11 -6.66
CA LEU A 269 -11.22 -2.94 -6.76
C LEU A 269 -11.61 -1.79 -5.83
N HIS A 270 -12.83 -1.77 -5.30
CA HIS A 270 -13.28 -0.69 -4.42
C HIS A 270 -13.82 -1.21 -3.09
N SER A 271 -13.34 -2.39 -2.69
CA SER A 271 -13.69 -3.04 -1.43
C SER A 271 -12.49 -3.13 -0.48
N PHE A 272 -12.78 -2.91 0.79
CA PHE A 272 -11.90 -3.07 1.95
C PHE A 272 -12.12 -4.41 2.65
N PHE A 273 -13.35 -4.92 2.66
CA PHE A 273 -13.70 -6.15 3.41
C PHE A 273 -13.81 -7.39 2.52
N ASP A 274 -14.54 -7.29 1.41
CA ASP A 274 -14.86 -8.41 0.53
C ASP A 274 -13.87 -8.49 -0.63
N TYR A 275 -13.10 -9.58 -0.71
CA TYR A 275 -12.02 -9.79 -1.69
C TYR A 275 -11.15 -8.54 -1.95
N PRO A 276 -10.58 -7.94 -0.89
CA PRO A 276 -9.82 -6.72 -1.04
C PRO A 276 -8.62 -6.95 -1.95
N HIS A 277 -8.21 -5.89 -2.63
CA HIS A 277 -6.96 -5.87 -3.38
C HIS A 277 -5.76 -6.22 -2.45
N THR A 278 -4.81 -7.02 -2.92
CA THR A 278 -3.64 -7.40 -2.12
C THR A 278 -2.65 -6.25 -1.93
N SER A 279 -1.74 -6.40 -0.96
CA SER A 279 -0.66 -5.44 -0.74
C SER A 279 0.70 -6.11 -0.72
N CYS A 280 1.69 -5.53 -1.40
CA CYS A 280 3.06 -6.04 -1.35
C CYS A 280 3.77 -5.56 -0.07
N GLY A 281 4.16 -4.28 -0.02
CA GLY A 281 4.93 -3.71 1.10
C GLY A 281 5.41 -2.27 0.89
N CYS A 282 5.21 -1.71 -0.30
CA CYS A 282 5.56 -0.33 -0.63
C CYS A 282 4.35 0.62 -0.62
N PHE A 283 3.25 0.25 0.04
CA PHE A 283 2.09 1.13 0.17
C PHE A 283 2.42 2.40 0.96
N GLU A 284 1.81 3.51 0.56
CA GLU A 284 1.99 4.79 1.25
C GLU A 284 1.16 4.85 2.54
N VAL A 285 -0.03 4.26 2.51
CA VAL A 285 -1.02 4.29 3.59
C VAL A 285 -1.58 2.89 3.84
N VAL A 286 -1.80 2.55 5.11
CA VAL A 286 -2.53 1.36 5.57
C VAL A 286 -3.85 1.79 6.17
N GLY A 287 -4.95 1.25 5.65
CA GLY A 287 -6.23 1.24 6.32
C GLY A 287 -6.34 0.03 7.25
N PHE A 288 -6.90 0.21 8.43
CA PHE A 288 -7.14 -0.85 9.41
C PHE A 288 -8.56 -0.73 9.97
N TYR A 289 -9.24 -1.87 10.06
CA TYR A 289 -10.58 -1.93 10.63
C TYR A 289 -10.56 -1.82 12.16
N ILE A 290 -11.51 -1.08 12.70
CA ILE A 290 -11.73 -0.85 14.13
C ILE A 290 -13.14 -1.38 14.49
N PRO A 291 -13.25 -2.65 14.91
CA PRO A 291 -14.54 -3.29 15.18
C PRO A 291 -15.40 -2.56 16.22
N GLU A 292 -14.78 -1.99 17.25
CA GLU A 292 -15.48 -1.33 18.38
C GLU A 292 -16.26 -0.08 17.98
N VAL A 293 -15.99 0.47 16.79
CA VAL A 293 -16.66 1.64 16.22
C VAL A 293 -17.14 1.38 14.80
N ASP A 294 -17.10 0.12 14.33
CA ASP A 294 -17.47 -0.28 12.97
C ASP A 294 -16.82 0.64 11.89
N GLY A 295 -15.59 1.08 12.12
CA GLY A 295 -14.95 2.15 11.34
C GLY A 295 -13.57 1.75 10.81
N ILE A 296 -13.03 2.53 9.88
CA ILE A 296 -11.68 2.34 9.34
C ILE A 296 -10.79 3.52 9.76
N GLY A 297 -9.66 3.19 10.37
CA GLY A 297 -8.57 4.13 10.57
C GLY A 297 -7.56 4.04 9.42
N TRP A 298 -6.92 5.15 9.08
CA TRP A 298 -5.88 5.20 8.04
C TRP A 298 -4.59 5.77 8.59
N VAL A 299 -3.47 5.14 8.30
CA VAL A 299 -2.15 5.56 8.79
C VAL A 299 -1.13 5.48 7.66
N ASP A 300 -0.43 6.57 7.42
CA ASP A 300 0.67 6.60 6.47
C ASP A 300 1.99 6.21 7.11
N ARG A 301 2.96 5.90 6.25
CA ARG A 301 4.27 5.37 6.64
C ARG A 301 5.12 6.29 7.51
N ASP A 302 4.85 7.60 7.50
CA ASP A 302 5.66 8.57 8.23
C ASP A 302 5.14 8.79 9.66
N PHE A 303 3.97 8.24 9.98
CA PHE A 303 3.44 8.26 11.34
C PHE A 303 4.26 7.37 12.28
N THR A 304 4.90 8.01 13.28
CA THR A 304 5.72 7.31 14.29
C THR A 304 4.98 6.99 15.59
N GLY A 305 3.72 7.44 15.72
CA GLY A 305 2.89 7.22 16.90
C GLY A 305 2.22 5.85 16.92
N ALA A 306 1.33 5.66 17.89
CA ALA A 306 0.40 4.54 17.92
C ALA A 306 -1.00 5.04 17.51
N ALA A 307 -1.70 4.25 16.69
CA ALA A 307 -3.10 4.48 16.38
C ALA A 307 -4.00 4.12 17.60
N PRO A 308 -5.31 4.43 17.59
CA PRO A 308 -6.21 4.17 18.73
C PRO A 308 -6.32 2.69 19.13
N ASN A 309 -5.98 1.77 18.22
CA ASN A 309 -5.86 0.33 18.49
C ASN A 309 -4.54 -0.07 19.20
N GLY A 310 -3.67 0.90 19.51
CA GLY A 310 -2.37 0.71 20.16
C GLY A 310 -1.24 0.25 19.23
N LEU A 311 -1.49 0.12 17.93
CA LEU A 311 -0.50 -0.38 16.96
C LEU A 311 0.23 0.78 16.26
N PRO A 312 1.56 0.68 16.06
CA PRO A 312 2.29 1.57 15.15
C PRO A 312 2.12 1.12 13.69
N PHE A 313 2.44 2.00 12.74
CA PHE A 313 2.43 1.70 11.29
C PHE A 313 3.20 0.41 10.96
N SER A 314 4.40 0.23 11.52
CA SER A 314 5.26 -0.92 11.22
C SER A 314 4.61 -2.28 11.54
N THR A 315 3.82 -2.35 12.61
CA THR A 315 3.08 -3.58 12.97
C THR A 315 1.94 -3.84 11.98
N MET A 316 1.18 -2.80 11.64
CA MET A 316 0.06 -2.93 10.69
C MET A 316 0.56 -3.22 9.28
N ALA A 317 1.67 -2.63 8.86
CA ALA A 317 2.31 -2.92 7.58
C ALA A 317 2.73 -4.40 7.47
N GLY A 318 3.24 -4.98 8.57
CA GLY A 318 3.57 -6.41 8.63
C GLY A 318 2.36 -7.34 8.53
N GLN A 319 1.16 -6.88 8.89
CA GLN A 319 -0.10 -7.62 8.73
C GLN A 319 -0.73 -7.43 7.35
N THR A 320 -0.50 -6.27 6.73
CA THR A 320 -1.11 -5.87 5.46
C THR A 320 -0.36 -6.45 4.25
N GLY A 321 0.98 -6.47 4.32
CA GLY A 321 1.83 -6.88 3.20
C GLY A 321 1.87 -8.38 2.91
N GLY A 322 2.65 -8.75 1.88
CA GLY A 322 2.93 -10.15 1.53
C GLY A 322 2.05 -10.75 0.42
N GLY A 323 1.25 -9.93 -0.27
CA GLY A 323 0.52 -10.37 -1.46
C GLY A 323 -0.69 -11.25 -1.18
N LYS A 324 -1.29 -11.10 0.02
CA LYS A 324 -2.47 -11.85 0.45
C LYS A 324 -3.68 -10.94 0.56
N GLN A 325 -4.88 -11.52 0.45
CA GLN A 325 -6.11 -10.81 0.79
C GLN A 325 -6.34 -10.87 2.29
N ILE A 326 -6.25 -9.71 2.94
CA ILE A 326 -6.40 -9.59 4.39
C ILE A 326 -7.65 -8.73 4.64
N SER A 327 -8.75 -9.36 5.02
CA SER A 327 -9.93 -8.61 5.43
C SER A 327 -9.61 -7.85 6.72
N GLY A 328 -9.88 -6.54 6.74
CA GLY A 328 -9.56 -5.67 7.87
C GLY A 328 -8.28 -4.86 7.71
N PHE A 329 -7.44 -5.12 6.70
CA PHE A 329 -6.23 -4.35 6.41
C PHE A 329 -6.03 -4.13 4.91
N LEU A 330 -5.77 -2.88 4.50
CA LEU A 330 -5.59 -2.56 3.08
C LEU A 330 -4.50 -1.51 2.87
N GLY A 331 -3.49 -1.84 2.06
CA GLY A 331 -2.49 -0.88 1.60
C GLY A 331 -2.96 -0.13 0.36
N ILE A 332 -2.80 1.20 0.37
CA ILE A 332 -3.18 2.08 -0.75
C ILE A 332 -2.12 3.15 -1.01
N GLY A 333 -2.17 3.73 -2.22
CA GLY A 333 -1.49 4.97 -2.54
C GLY A 333 -2.35 6.15 -2.09
N ILE A 334 -1.72 7.25 -1.68
CA ILE A 334 -2.44 8.37 -1.08
C ILE A 334 -3.46 9.00 -2.04
N ASN A 335 -3.15 9.01 -3.34
CA ASN A 335 -4.01 9.52 -4.40
C ASN A 335 -5.25 8.65 -4.68
N TYR A 336 -5.49 7.60 -3.89
CA TYR A 336 -6.78 6.89 -3.91
C TYR A 336 -7.85 7.60 -3.07
N PHE A 337 -7.49 8.41 -2.07
CA PHE A 337 -8.46 9.16 -1.25
C PHE A 337 -9.34 10.14 -2.05
N ARG A 338 -8.77 10.72 -3.11
CA ARG A 338 -9.49 11.60 -4.06
C ARG A 338 -10.42 10.88 -5.02
N SER A 339 -10.36 9.55 -5.06
CA SER A 339 -11.16 8.77 -5.99
C SER A 339 -12.64 8.86 -5.63
N PRO A 340 -13.56 9.08 -6.59
CA PRO A 340 -14.99 8.98 -6.31
C PRO A 340 -15.38 7.54 -5.90
N LYS A 341 -14.54 6.55 -6.21
CA LYS A 341 -14.74 5.14 -5.86
C LYS A 341 -13.96 4.70 -4.63
N PHE A 342 -13.40 5.64 -3.85
CA PHE A 342 -12.64 5.32 -2.65
C PHE A 342 -13.47 4.44 -1.70
N ILE A 343 -13.10 3.15 -1.58
CA ILE A 343 -13.78 2.09 -0.82
C ILE A 343 -15.32 2.18 -0.84
N GLN A 344 -15.88 2.49 -2.03
CA GLN A 344 -17.29 2.90 -2.15
C GLN A 344 -18.27 1.82 -1.69
N SER A 345 -17.95 0.54 -1.90
CA SER A 345 -18.78 -0.58 -1.44
C SER A 345 -18.85 -0.71 0.08
N ASP A 346 -17.95 -0.04 0.81
CA ASP A 346 -17.87 -0.08 2.27
C ASP A 346 -18.26 1.25 2.93
N GLY A 347 -18.80 2.20 2.15
CA GLY A 347 -19.29 3.49 2.63
C GLY A 347 -18.31 4.66 2.46
N GLY A 348 -17.21 4.48 1.73
CA GLY A 348 -16.34 5.60 1.37
C GLY A 348 -15.82 6.40 2.56
N TRP A 349 -15.86 7.72 2.42
CA TRP A 349 -15.47 8.66 3.47
C TRP A 349 -16.31 8.54 4.76
N GLU A 350 -17.56 8.09 4.69
CA GLU A 350 -18.39 7.86 5.88
C GLU A 350 -17.89 6.72 6.76
N ARG A 351 -16.99 5.88 6.23
CA ARG A 351 -16.34 4.78 6.95
C ARG A 351 -15.04 5.20 7.63
N VAL A 352 -14.52 6.39 7.33
CA VAL A 352 -13.23 6.88 7.83
C VAL A 352 -13.40 7.55 9.20
N VAL A 353 -12.92 6.92 10.26
CA VAL A 353 -13.15 7.41 11.63
C VAL A 353 -11.91 8.03 12.28
N TRP A 354 -10.72 7.71 11.76
CA TRP A 354 -9.46 8.19 12.33
C TRP A 354 -8.33 8.26 11.29
N MET A 355 -7.49 9.28 11.38
CA MET A 355 -6.23 9.37 10.63
C MET A 355 -5.23 10.32 11.33
N PRO A 356 -3.91 10.14 11.17
CA PRO A 356 -2.94 11.10 11.63
C PRO A 356 -3.21 12.49 11.07
N LYS A 357 -2.98 13.53 11.88
CA LYS A 357 -3.23 14.91 11.49
C LYS A 357 -2.49 15.30 10.21
N HIS A 358 -1.23 14.88 10.05
CA HIS A 358 -0.46 15.23 8.86
C HIS A 358 -0.98 14.52 7.61
N LEU A 359 -1.51 13.30 7.73
CA LEU A 359 -2.20 12.63 6.62
C LEU A 359 -3.49 13.37 6.27
N LYS A 360 -4.28 13.73 7.29
CA LYS A 360 -5.51 14.52 7.13
C LYS A 360 -5.26 15.84 6.42
N ASP A 361 -4.22 16.57 6.84
CA ASP A 361 -3.82 17.84 6.23
C ASP A 361 -3.34 17.63 4.78
N ARG A 362 -2.69 16.50 4.47
CA ARG A 362 -2.18 16.16 3.13
C ARG A 362 -3.28 15.84 2.12
N VAL A 363 -4.41 15.27 2.57
CA VAL A 363 -5.56 14.93 1.72
C VAL A 363 -6.77 15.84 1.96
N ALA A 364 -6.59 16.97 2.64
CA ALA A 364 -7.68 17.83 3.11
C ALA A 364 -8.62 18.28 1.98
N ASP A 365 -8.08 18.60 0.80
CA ASP A 365 -8.85 19.01 -0.39
C ASP A 365 -9.73 17.90 -0.96
N ASP A 366 -9.48 16.65 -0.59
CA ASP A 366 -10.18 15.47 -1.06
C ASP A 366 -11.22 14.94 -0.04
N ILE A 367 -11.24 15.46 1.19
CA ILE A 367 -12.20 15.08 2.23
C ILE A 367 -13.51 15.84 2.03
N PRO A 368 -14.68 15.17 2.03
CA PRO A 368 -15.97 15.87 2.01
C PRO A 368 -16.13 16.84 3.18
N ASP A 369 -16.60 18.06 2.89
CA ASP A 369 -16.76 19.15 3.88
C ASP A 369 -17.60 18.73 5.10
N ASP A 370 -18.61 17.89 4.90
CA ASP A 370 -19.52 17.42 5.94
C ASP A 370 -18.94 16.30 6.82
N ILE A 371 -17.78 15.76 6.44
CA ILE A 371 -17.05 14.70 7.15
C ILE A 371 -15.76 15.22 7.79
N ALA A 372 -15.11 16.23 7.19
CA ALA A 372 -13.77 16.69 7.58
C ALA A 372 -13.60 16.91 9.09
N ASP A 373 -14.51 17.64 9.75
CA ASP A 373 -14.45 17.92 11.19
C ASP A 373 -14.88 16.76 12.10
N LYS A 374 -15.33 15.65 11.51
CA LYS A 374 -15.84 14.46 12.22
C LYS A 374 -14.84 13.30 12.25
N ILE A 375 -13.77 13.37 11.46
CA ILE A 375 -12.67 12.39 11.49
C ILE A 375 -11.71 12.75 12.62
N ALA A 376 -11.47 11.83 13.56
CA ALA A 376 -10.55 12.04 14.67
C ALA A 376 -9.08 11.96 14.24
N THR A 377 -8.21 12.60 15.00
CA THR A 377 -6.75 12.50 14.86
C THR A 377 -6.09 12.04 16.15
N GLU A 378 -4.77 11.84 16.14
CA GLU A 378 -3.96 11.61 17.35
C GLU A 378 -4.00 12.77 18.34
N GLU A 379 -4.40 13.97 17.92
CA GLU A 379 -4.59 15.12 18.81
C GLU A 379 -5.93 15.08 19.55
N ASP A 380 -6.93 14.39 18.99
CA ASP A 380 -8.28 14.29 19.55
C ASP A 380 -8.45 13.10 20.48
N VAL A 381 -7.89 11.94 20.10
CA VAL A 381 -8.15 10.65 20.75
C VAL A 381 -6.89 9.79 20.81
N SER A 382 -6.74 9.03 21.90
CA SER A 382 -5.59 8.14 22.12
C SER A 382 -5.95 6.65 22.20
N ASP A 383 -7.24 6.34 22.31
CA ASP A 383 -7.74 4.99 22.50
C ASP A 383 -9.16 4.82 21.93
N LEU A 384 -9.64 3.58 21.93
CA LEU A 384 -10.93 3.21 21.36
C LEU A 384 -12.13 3.81 22.11
N GLU A 385 -12.02 4.02 23.42
CA GLU A 385 -13.10 4.59 24.23
C GLU A 385 -13.29 6.08 23.90
N THR A 386 -12.19 6.83 23.89
CA THR A 386 -12.16 8.23 23.50
C THR A 386 -12.57 8.43 22.04
N LEU A 387 -12.17 7.53 21.13
CA LEU A 387 -12.63 7.51 19.74
C LEU A 387 -14.15 7.35 19.64
N ARG A 388 -14.74 6.35 20.30
CA ARG A 388 -16.20 6.13 20.27
C ARG A 388 -16.97 7.35 20.77
N ASN A 389 -16.49 8.00 21.83
CA ASN A 389 -17.11 9.20 22.38
C ASN A 389 -17.01 10.40 21.43
N PHE A 390 -15.84 10.62 20.82
CA PHE A 390 -15.63 11.68 19.83
C PHE A 390 -16.59 11.53 18.64
N LEU A 391 -16.72 10.33 18.10
CA LEU A 391 -17.61 10.06 16.95
C LEU A 391 -19.07 10.37 17.27
N LYS A 392 -19.54 10.06 18.49
CA LYS A 392 -20.88 10.42 18.97
C LYS A 392 -21.05 11.94 19.09
N GLU A 393 -20.09 12.62 19.71
CA GLU A 393 -20.13 14.08 19.91
C GLU A 393 -20.16 14.82 18.57
N LYS A 394 -19.31 14.40 17.63
CA LYS A 394 -19.21 14.98 16.28
C LYS A 394 -20.33 14.51 15.33
N LYS A 395 -21.20 13.60 15.77
CA LYS A 395 -22.26 12.99 14.96
C LYS A 395 -21.71 12.46 13.64
N HIS A 396 -20.64 11.67 13.73
CA HIS A 396 -20.06 10.98 12.59
C HIS A 396 -21.11 10.06 11.95
N PRO A 397 -21.25 9.98 10.61
CA PRO A 397 -22.28 9.16 9.97
C PRO A 397 -22.28 7.69 10.40
N ILE A 398 -21.10 7.17 10.78
CA ILE A 398 -20.93 5.82 11.34
C ILE A 398 -21.85 5.54 12.53
N VAL A 399 -22.20 6.55 13.33
CA VAL A 399 -23.08 6.41 14.50
C VAL A 399 -24.47 5.92 14.08
N ASN A 400 -24.96 6.33 12.91
CA ASN A 400 -26.24 5.87 12.39
C ASN A 400 -26.24 4.38 12.06
N ARG A 401 -25.07 3.79 11.77
CA ARG A 401 -24.94 2.35 11.52
C ARG A 401 -25.06 1.56 12.82
N TRP A 402 -24.47 2.06 13.90
CA TRP A 402 -24.60 1.43 15.22
C TRP A 402 -26.05 1.42 15.69
N GLU A 403 -26.79 2.52 15.48
CA GLU A 403 -28.21 2.59 15.84
C GLU A 403 -29.05 1.55 15.07
N LYS A 404 -28.79 1.37 13.76
CA LYS A 404 -29.46 0.34 12.96
C LYS A 404 -29.09 -1.08 13.42
N GLU A 405 -27.83 -1.34 13.70
CA GLU A 405 -27.38 -2.65 14.22
C GLU A 405 -28.03 -2.95 15.58
N GLU A 406 -28.09 -1.98 16.48
CA GLU A 406 -28.77 -2.12 17.77
C GLU A 406 -30.29 -2.34 17.61
N GLU A 407 -30.94 -1.70 16.63
CA GLU A 407 -32.35 -1.93 16.30
C GLU A 407 -32.59 -3.33 15.70
N GLU A 408 -31.72 -3.80 14.81
CA GLU A 408 -31.80 -5.13 14.20
C GLU A 408 -31.55 -6.24 15.23
N GLU A 409 -30.55 -6.08 16.11
CA GLU A 409 -30.30 -7.01 17.22
C GLU A 409 -31.49 -7.08 18.18
N ALA A 410 -32.10 -5.93 18.51
CA ALA A 410 -33.30 -5.88 19.35
C ALA A 410 -34.52 -6.56 18.68
N ALA A 411 -34.68 -6.44 17.37
CA ALA A 411 -35.73 -7.10 16.62
C ALA A 411 -35.53 -8.63 16.54
N GLU A 412 -34.29 -9.11 16.36
CA GLU A 412 -33.98 -10.56 16.38
C GLU A 412 -34.20 -11.18 17.78
N GLU A 413 -33.92 -10.43 18.85
CA GLU A 413 -34.23 -10.84 20.23
C GLU A 413 -35.74 -10.87 20.51
N GLU A 414 -36.55 -10.00 19.88
CA GLU A 414 -38.01 -10.04 19.99
C GLU A 414 -38.66 -11.15 19.13
N GLU A 415 -38.07 -11.52 17.99
CA GLU A 415 -38.59 -12.58 17.10
C GLU A 415 -38.23 -14.01 17.52
N THR A 416 -37.29 -14.19 18.44
CA THR A 416 -36.99 -15.52 19.00
C THR A 416 -38.04 -15.91 20.05
N PRO A 417 -38.91 -16.93 19.80
CA PRO A 417 -39.87 -17.33 20.82
C PRO A 417 -39.11 -17.89 22.03
N GLN A 418 -39.36 -17.32 23.21
CA GLN A 418 -39.03 -17.96 24.49
C GLN A 418 -39.50 -19.41 24.41
N GLN A 419 -38.56 -20.36 24.35
CA GLN A 419 -38.87 -21.76 24.54
C GLN A 419 -39.39 -21.94 25.97
N THR A 420 -40.69 -21.75 26.16
CA THR A 420 -41.38 -22.24 27.34
C THR A 420 -41.30 -23.76 27.30
N ALA A 421 -40.52 -24.32 28.23
CA ALA A 421 -40.41 -25.75 28.44
C ALA A 421 -41.81 -26.40 28.52
N PRO A 422 -42.13 -27.40 27.69
CA PRO A 422 -43.40 -28.08 27.81
C PRO A 422 -43.43 -28.90 29.10
N ALA A 423 -44.46 -28.66 29.91
CA ALA A 423 -44.78 -29.45 31.09
C ALA A 423 -44.95 -30.93 30.71
N MET A 424 -44.16 -31.81 31.33
CA MET A 424 -44.31 -33.26 31.20
C MET A 424 -45.67 -33.70 31.75
N GLN A 425 -46.56 -34.16 30.87
CA GLN A 425 -47.61 -35.11 31.22
C GLN A 425 -47.20 -36.49 30.72
N MET A 426 -47.01 -37.42 31.66
CA MET A 426 -46.79 -38.84 31.38
C MET A 426 -48.13 -39.52 31.06
N PRO A 427 -48.17 -40.41 30.06
CA PRO A 427 -49.00 -41.59 30.13
C PRO A 427 -48.17 -42.88 30.11
N ALA A 428 -48.61 -43.83 30.93
CA ALA A 428 -48.03 -45.15 31.08
C ALA A 428 -48.52 -46.12 29.98
N SER A 429 -47.62 -46.92 29.40
CA SER A 429 -47.78 -48.37 29.12
C SER A 429 -46.60 -48.94 28.31
N MET A 430 -46.15 -50.13 28.73
CA MET A 430 -45.05 -50.98 28.22
C MET A 430 -45.43 -51.72 26.91
N PRO A 431 -44.64 -52.65 26.28
CA PRO A 431 -43.21 -53.04 26.46
C PRO A 431 -42.37 -53.21 25.16
N MET A 432 -41.04 -53.31 25.34
CA MET A 432 -39.97 -54.01 24.56
C MET A 432 -40.30 -54.68 23.20
N ASN A 433 -39.52 -54.41 22.13
CA ASN A 433 -38.51 -55.34 21.56
C ASN A 433 -37.78 -54.80 20.29
N MET A 434 -36.51 -55.19 20.15
CA MET A 434 -35.66 -55.35 18.94
C MET A 434 -34.72 -54.22 18.44
N PRO A 435 -33.53 -54.59 17.91
CA PRO A 435 -32.35 -53.73 17.77
C PRO A 435 -32.09 -53.26 16.33
N ALA A 436 -31.44 -52.10 16.16
CA ALA A 436 -30.81 -51.72 14.89
C ALA A 436 -29.54 -50.87 15.12
N MET A 437 -28.58 -51.14 14.24
CA MET A 437 -27.17 -50.74 14.15
C MET A 437 -26.86 -49.22 14.16
N PRO A 438 -25.59 -48.83 14.39
CA PRO A 438 -25.23 -47.52 14.94
C PRO A 438 -25.18 -46.43 13.88
N SER A 439 -25.83 -45.29 14.13
CA SER A 439 -25.46 -44.02 13.50
C SER A 439 -24.38 -43.36 14.33
N SER A 440 -23.16 -43.37 13.82
CA SER A 440 -22.05 -42.54 14.30
C SER A 440 -22.34 -41.07 14.01
N GLY A 441 -23.10 -40.42 14.88
CA GLY A 441 -23.17 -38.97 14.98
C GLY A 441 -22.23 -38.53 16.10
N SER A 442 -21.01 -38.12 15.75
CA SER A 442 -20.08 -37.52 16.69
C SER A 442 -20.67 -36.20 17.18
N GLY A 443 -21.26 -36.22 18.38
CA GLY A 443 -21.76 -35.04 19.07
C GLY A 443 -20.60 -34.13 19.46
N GLY A 444 -20.28 -33.18 18.60
CA GLY A 444 -19.45 -32.02 18.93
C GLY A 444 -20.33 -30.88 19.44
N VAL A 445 -19.89 -30.20 20.50
CA VAL A 445 -20.55 -28.99 20.99
C VAL A 445 -20.06 -27.80 20.17
N LYS A 446 -20.97 -27.12 19.46
CA LYS A 446 -20.70 -25.83 18.81
C LYS A 446 -21.04 -24.72 19.79
N VAL A 447 -20.05 -23.95 20.20
CA VAL A 447 -20.24 -22.72 21.01
C VAL A 447 -19.95 -21.53 20.13
N ILE A 448 -20.88 -20.58 20.08
CA ILE A 448 -20.72 -19.29 19.39
C ILE A 448 -20.83 -18.21 20.45
N LEU A 449 -19.84 -17.34 20.53
CA LEU A 449 -19.81 -16.20 21.46
C LEU A 449 -19.71 -14.93 20.62
N LYS A 450 -20.66 -14.00 20.80
CA LYS A 450 -20.64 -12.66 20.22
C LYS A 450 -20.50 -11.65 21.38
N ASN A 451 -19.62 -10.65 21.22
CA ASN A 451 -19.33 -9.59 22.21
C ASN A 451 -19.03 -10.05 23.66
N ALA A 452 -18.33 -11.18 23.83
CA ALA A 452 -17.96 -11.70 25.15
C ALA A 452 -16.49 -11.42 25.51
N LYS A 453 -16.24 -10.84 26.71
CA LYS A 453 -14.92 -10.88 27.36
C LYS A 453 -14.79 -12.19 28.13
N VAL A 454 -14.08 -13.16 27.55
CA VAL A 454 -13.88 -14.48 28.17
C VAL A 454 -12.51 -14.52 28.84
N SER A 455 -12.47 -14.72 30.15
CA SER A 455 -11.25 -15.09 30.88
C SER A 455 -11.39 -16.52 31.38
N VAL A 456 -10.46 -17.40 31.00
CA VAL A 456 -10.48 -18.81 31.41
C VAL A 456 -9.12 -19.23 31.94
N ASP A 457 -9.07 -19.66 33.19
CA ASP A 457 -7.82 -20.15 33.80
C ASP A 457 -7.49 -21.61 33.37
N LYS A 458 -8.51 -22.45 33.10
CA LYS A 458 -8.31 -23.81 32.56
C LYS A 458 -9.57 -24.38 31.92
N ILE A 459 -9.45 -24.97 30.73
CA ILE A 459 -10.51 -25.77 30.07
C ILE A 459 -10.08 -27.23 30.04
N ILE A 460 -10.97 -28.14 30.43
CA ILE A 460 -10.79 -29.59 30.26
C ILE A 460 -12.00 -30.13 29.52
N ILE A 461 -11.78 -30.60 28.29
CA ILE A 461 -12.78 -31.27 27.48
C ILE A 461 -12.57 -32.77 27.67
N LYS A 462 -13.58 -33.47 28.21
CA LYS A 462 -13.62 -34.94 28.24
C LYS A 462 -14.70 -35.40 27.28
N ASN A 463 -14.36 -36.37 26.43
CA ASN A 463 -15.40 -37.14 25.76
C ASN A 463 -16.10 -38.01 26.80
N ASN A 464 -17.43 -38.12 26.71
CA ASN A 464 -18.17 -39.10 27.50
C ASN A 464 -17.65 -40.50 27.13
N GLU A 465 -17.34 -41.30 28.14
CA GLU A 465 -17.06 -42.74 28.00
C GLU A 465 -18.21 -43.49 27.33
#